data_AF-A0AAD8PMX7-F1
#
_entry.id   AF-A0AAD8PMX7-F1
#
_cell.length_a   1.000
_cell.length_b   1.000
_cell.length_c   1.000
_cell.angle_alpha   90.00
_cell.angle_beta   90.00
_cell.angle_gamma   90.00
#
_symmetry.space_group_name_H-M   'P 1'
#
loop_
_entity.id
_entity.type
_entity.pdbx_description
1 polymer ?
#
loop_
_entity_poly.entity_id
_entity_poly.type
_entity_poly.pdbx_seq_one_letter_code
_entity_poly.pdbx_strand_id
1 'polypeptide(L)'
;MVAAQHTCVIKGCVEIADFGVHCHRHRCHWKSCEKPCLEGGEYCADHECRKDGCRKIVRIPLGYCDEHSCKIDKCLNYCDVTSESICFEHSREDQFRRIKHLEEKLRERQYDCSPPGHHDHPYFNDLQVRHDKLIRDYDDCLVRLNESRDEVRILRSTWISGDDNRLWRQEIEDCNSRLLVDLEREQKRTEHWERKAVELGRRIDDLECVLAEERLRHPKSDEYVRQIGDLVRKVEILEEELRIERCNNHLHEGRQREIEKLLCTIEELERKLKGDHFKIDELIRKVDLLQSILAGEKEKREILLEEIAKRDDCERLRRDDRRRPRRGSWERRSRDSRPWGSVY
;
A
#
# COMPACT_ATOMS: atom_id res chain seq x y z
N MET A 1 52.08 56.72 -73.20
CA MET A 1 51.28 55.86 -72.32
C MET A 1 51.86 55.98 -70.92
N VAL A 2 51.15 56.67 -70.02
CA VAL A 2 51.62 56.92 -68.65
C VAL A 2 51.46 55.61 -67.88
N ALA A 3 52.59 55.01 -67.48
CA ALA A 3 52.57 53.89 -66.54
C ALA A 3 52.06 54.45 -65.21
N ALA A 4 50.84 54.08 -64.83
CA ALA A 4 50.27 54.39 -63.54
C ALA A 4 51.20 53.83 -62.46
N GLN A 5 51.87 54.72 -61.71
CA GLN A 5 52.79 54.30 -60.65
C GLN A 5 51.99 53.58 -59.57
N HIS A 6 52.26 52.29 -59.43
CA HIS A 6 51.79 51.48 -58.32
C HIS A 6 52.39 52.01 -57.00
N THR A 7 51.53 52.38 -56.04
CA THR A 7 51.93 52.99 -54.76
C THR A 7 51.61 52.11 -53.54
N CYS A 8 51.06 50.90 -53.73
CA CYS A 8 50.80 49.99 -52.62
C CYS A 8 52.07 49.24 -52.18
N VAL A 9 52.24 49.05 -50.87
CA VAL A 9 53.45 48.39 -50.32
C VAL A 9 53.40 46.84 -50.37
N ILE A 10 52.27 46.24 -50.75
CA ILE A 10 52.11 44.78 -50.81
C ILE A 10 52.71 44.22 -52.10
N LYS A 11 53.57 43.21 -51.96
CA LYS A 11 54.27 42.55 -53.08
C LYS A 11 53.27 41.94 -54.07
N GLY A 12 53.39 42.30 -55.35
CA GLY A 12 52.55 41.77 -56.43
C GLY A 12 51.21 42.49 -56.65
N CYS A 13 50.92 43.56 -55.90
CA CYS A 13 49.78 44.42 -56.19
C CYS A 13 50.06 45.32 -57.41
N VAL A 14 49.01 45.69 -58.14
CA VAL A 14 49.07 46.59 -59.32
C VAL A 14 48.17 47.82 -59.16
N GLU A 15 47.54 47.98 -58.01
CA GLU A 15 46.56 49.03 -57.73
C GLU A 15 47.20 50.26 -57.05
N ILE A 16 46.61 51.42 -57.30
CA ILE A 16 47.05 52.68 -56.70
C ILE A 16 46.45 52.79 -55.29
N ALA A 17 47.27 53.23 -54.33
CA ALA A 17 46.80 53.61 -53.01
C ALA A 17 46.17 55.01 -53.07
N ASP A 18 44.84 55.08 -53.01
CA ASP A 18 44.11 56.35 -53.06
C ASP A 18 44.35 57.21 -51.80
N PHE A 19 44.61 56.56 -50.65
CA PHE A 19 44.89 57.21 -49.37
C PHE A 19 45.81 56.33 -48.49
N GLY A 20 47.06 56.76 -48.29
CA GLY A 20 48.02 56.09 -47.40
C GLY A 20 48.92 55.05 -48.09
N VAL A 21 49.28 53.99 -47.37
CA VAL A 21 50.33 53.01 -47.75
C VAL A 21 49.74 51.76 -48.46
N HIS A 22 48.42 51.57 -48.40
CA HIS A 22 47.70 50.39 -48.92
C HIS A 22 46.56 50.81 -49.87
N CYS A 23 46.29 50.04 -50.93
CA CYS A 23 45.16 50.28 -51.84
C CYS A 23 43.81 49.90 -51.19
N HIS A 24 42.70 50.28 -51.82
CA HIS A 24 41.34 50.00 -51.32
C HIS A 24 41.05 48.50 -51.08
N ARG A 25 41.73 47.58 -51.79
CA ARG A 25 41.63 46.13 -51.56
C ARG A 25 42.47 45.61 -50.42
N HIS A 26 43.55 46.31 -50.08
CA HIS A 26 44.51 45.88 -49.09
C HIS A 26 44.40 46.64 -47.77
N ARG A 27 43.55 47.65 -47.72
CA ARG A 27 43.23 48.40 -46.51
C ARG A 27 42.05 47.74 -45.79
N CYS A 28 42.09 47.73 -44.47
CA CYS A 28 40.95 47.31 -43.67
C CYS A 28 39.69 48.14 -44.01
N HIS A 29 38.57 47.46 -44.24
CA HIS A 29 37.29 48.09 -44.60
C HIS A 29 36.61 48.85 -43.45
N TRP A 30 37.15 48.78 -42.22
CA TRP A 30 36.64 49.53 -41.07
C TRP A 30 36.89 51.04 -41.23
N LYS A 31 35.89 51.84 -40.86
CA LYS A 31 35.95 53.31 -40.97
C LYS A 31 37.21 53.86 -40.27
N SER A 32 38.02 54.59 -41.02
CA SER A 32 39.24 55.24 -40.52
C SER A 32 40.35 54.30 -40.02
N CYS A 33 40.33 53.01 -40.37
CA CYS A 33 41.45 52.11 -40.09
C CYS A 33 42.50 52.19 -41.21
N GLU A 34 43.78 52.38 -40.89
CA GLU A 34 44.88 52.45 -41.88
C GLU A 34 45.68 51.15 -41.97
N LYS A 35 45.35 50.15 -41.15
CA LYS A 35 46.04 48.85 -41.12
C LYS A 35 45.69 48.01 -42.35
N PRO A 36 46.63 47.17 -42.83
CA PRO A 36 46.35 46.25 -43.93
C PRO A 36 45.34 45.18 -43.52
N CYS A 37 44.53 44.72 -44.48
CA CYS A 37 43.68 43.54 -44.28
C CYS A 37 44.53 42.25 -44.22
N LEU A 38 43.97 41.21 -43.60
CA LEU A 38 44.58 39.88 -43.57
C LEU A 38 44.47 39.20 -44.94
N GLU A 39 45.33 38.22 -45.21
CA GLU A 39 45.40 37.53 -46.49
C GLU A 39 44.07 36.79 -46.80
N GLY A 40 43.32 37.28 -47.79
CA GLY A 40 41.99 36.77 -48.14
C GLY A 40 40.84 37.27 -47.25
N GLY A 41 41.08 38.22 -46.35
CA GLY A 41 40.08 38.89 -45.50
C GLY A 41 39.83 40.35 -45.90
N GLU A 42 38.76 40.93 -45.36
CA GLU A 42 38.36 42.33 -45.60
C GLU A 42 38.77 43.28 -44.45
N TYR A 43 39.17 42.70 -43.31
CA TYR A 43 39.48 43.41 -42.07
C TYR A 43 40.92 43.14 -41.63
N CYS A 44 41.47 44.02 -40.78
CA CYS A 44 42.76 43.78 -40.13
C CYS A 44 42.58 42.87 -38.89
N ALA A 45 43.69 42.41 -38.31
CA ALA A 45 43.69 41.55 -37.12
C ALA A 45 42.91 42.11 -35.90
N ASP A 46 42.71 43.43 -35.82
CA ASP A 46 41.95 44.04 -34.73
C ASP A 46 40.44 44.10 -34.98
N HIS A 47 40.03 43.98 -36.26
CA HIS A 47 38.65 44.13 -36.71
C HIS A 47 38.05 42.84 -37.27
N GLU A 48 38.85 41.80 -37.45
CA GLU A 48 38.40 40.45 -37.81
C GLU A 48 38.13 39.60 -36.55
N CYS A 49 37.09 38.76 -36.60
CA CYS A 49 36.73 37.86 -35.51
C CYS A 49 37.92 36.97 -35.13
N ARG A 50 38.24 36.91 -33.83
CA ARG A 50 39.35 36.11 -33.31
C ARG A 50 39.18 34.59 -33.49
N LYS A 51 37.98 34.11 -33.83
CA LYS A 51 37.73 32.67 -34.05
C LYS A 51 38.39 32.22 -35.35
N ASP A 52 39.19 31.16 -35.27
CA ASP A 52 39.83 30.54 -36.43
C ASP A 52 38.81 30.25 -37.54
N GLY A 53 39.09 30.78 -38.74
CA GLY A 53 38.25 30.62 -39.93
C GLY A 53 37.04 31.56 -40.01
N CYS A 54 36.83 32.47 -39.04
CA CYS A 54 35.73 33.44 -39.09
C CYS A 54 36.20 34.82 -39.60
N ARG A 55 35.82 35.18 -40.83
CA ARG A 55 36.21 36.46 -41.45
C ARG A 55 35.23 37.62 -41.20
N LYS A 56 34.34 37.47 -40.22
CA LYS A 56 33.31 38.48 -39.89
C LYS A 56 33.89 39.61 -39.04
N ILE A 57 33.27 40.77 -39.12
CA ILE A 57 33.63 41.97 -38.36
C ILE A 57 33.40 41.76 -36.85
N VAL A 58 34.32 42.25 -36.01
CA VAL A 58 34.16 42.23 -34.55
C VAL A 58 33.17 43.30 -34.08
N ARG A 59 32.44 43.00 -32.99
CA ARG A 59 31.52 43.96 -32.36
C ARG A 59 32.24 45.00 -31.48
N ILE A 60 33.42 44.67 -30.95
CA ILE A 60 34.22 45.45 -29.98
C ILE A 60 35.72 45.23 -30.31
N PRO A 61 36.64 46.21 -30.06
CA PRO A 61 38.07 45.99 -30.26
C PRO A 61 38.55 44.72 -29.55
N LEU A 62 39.28 43.85 -30.26
CA LEU A 62 39.85 42.58 -29.76
C LEU A 62 38.83 41.44 -29.46
N GLY A 63 37.57 41.58 -29.90
CA GLY A 63 36.47 40.64 -29.59
C GLY A 63 36.11 39.61 -30.67
N TYR A 64 34.90 39.06 -30.52
CA TYR A 64 34.27 38.12 -31.45
C TYR A 64 33.12 38.80 -32.23
N CYS A 65 32.71 38.23 -33.37
CA CYS A 65 31.55 38.72 -34.14
C CYS A 65 30.21 38.39 -33.43
N ASP A 66 29.09 38.94 -33.92
CA ASP A 66 27.77 38.77 -33.28
C ASP A 66 27.38 37.30 -33.02
N GLU A 67 27.75 36.39 -33.92
CA GLU A 67 27.46 34.95 -33.80
C GLU A 67 28.36 34.21 -32.80
N HIS A 68 29.57 34.74 -32.57
CA HIS A 68 30.56 34.12 -31.68
C HIS A 68 30.70 34.89 -30.37
N SER A 69 29.97 36.00 -30.21
CA SER A 69 29.88 36.74 -28.96
C SER A 69 28.85 36.10 -28.02
N CYS A 70 29.12 36.16 -26.71
CA CYS A 70 28.14 35.78 -25.72
C CYS A 70 26.92 36.74 -25.76
N LYS A 71 25.70 36.20 -25.68
CA LYS A 71 24.47 37.02 -25.61
C LYS A 71 24.35 37.87 -24.34
N ILE A 72 25.11 37.58 -23.30
CA ILE A 72 25.09 38.35 -22.04
C ILE A 72 25.80 39.68 -22.26
N ASP A 73 25.10 40.76 -21.92
CA ASP A 73 25.58 42.13 -22.13
C ASP A 73 26.94 42.35 -21.45
N LYS A 74 27.86 43.03 -22.15
CA LYS A 74 29.25 43.31 -21.72
C LYS A 74 30.16 42.09 -21.51
N CYS A 75 29.75 40.88 -21.90
CA CYS A 75 30.63 39.72 -21.88
C CYS A 75 31.57 39.71 -23.10
N LEU A 76 32.88 39.59 -22.87
CA LEU A 76 33.91 39.56 -23.92
C LEU A 76 34.30 38.13 -24.35
N ASN A 77 33.70 37.11 -23.71
CA ASN A 77 34.02 35.71 -23.97
C ASN A 77 33.31 35.18 -25.21
N TYR A 78 33.93 34.20 -25.87
CA TYR A 78 33.34 33.57 -27.04
C TYR A 78 32.30 32.51 -26.67
N CYS A 79 31.34 32.35 -27.55
CA CYS A 79 30.38 31.27 -27.53
C CYS A 79 30.83 30.18 -28.52
N ASP A 80 31.25 29.03 -28.00
CA ASP A 80 31.30 27.80 -28.79
C ASP A 80 29.88 27.24 -28.87
N VAL A 81 29.21 27.50 -30.00
CA VAL A 81 27.97 26.89 -30.51
C VAL A 81 27.23 25.98 -29.49
N THR A 82 26.69 26.56 -28.44
CA THR A 82 25.70 25.92 -27.57
C THR A 82 24.31 26.49 -27.92
N SER A 83 23.27 25.68 -27.72
CA SER A 83 21.86 26.02 -28.03
C SER A 83 21.36 27.32 -27.38
N GLU A 84 22.06 27.82 -26.37
CA GLU A 84 21.70 29.01 -25.59
C GLU A 84 22.49 30.27 -26.00
N SER A 85 23.50 30.15 -26.87
CA SER A 85 24.38 31.23 -27.34
C SER A 85 25.04 32.04 -26.19
N ILE A 86 25.45 31.34 -25.13
CA ILE A 86 26.19 31.88 -23.99
C ILE A 86 27.59 31.26 -23.92
N CYS A 87 28.55 31.98 -23.35
CA CYS A 87 29.92 31.46 -23.19
C CYS A 87 29.95 30.32 -22.14
N PHE A 88 31.04 29.55 -22.17
CA PHE A 88 31.25 28.41 -21.26
C PHE A 88 31.11 28.79 -19.78
N GLU A 89 31.67 29.93 -19.37
CA GLU A 89 31.61 30.40 -17.98
C GLU A 89 30.17 30.67 -17.53
N HIS A 90 29.38 31.36 -18.36
CA HIS A 90 27.98 31.63 -18.05
C HIS A 90 27.10 30.38 -18.12
N SER A 91 27.39 29.43 -19.01
CA SER A 91 26.70 28.13 -19.04
C SER A 91 26.98 27.34 -17.76
N ARG A 92 28.23 27.34 -17.29
CA ARG A 92 28.63 26.72 -16.02
C ARG A 92 27.93 27.36 -14.84
N GLU A 93 27.90 28.69 -14.74
CA GLU A 93 27.17 29.41 -13.68
C GLU A 93 25.66 29.17 -13.69
N ASP A 94 25.05 29.08 -14.88
CA ASP A 94 23.64 28.76 -15.02
C ASP A 94 23.35 27.31 -14.60
N GLN A 95 24.20 26.35 -15.00
CA GLN A 95 24.13 24.97 -14.52
C GLN A 95 24.27 24.89 -13.00
N PHE A 96 25.22 25.61 -12.39
CA PHE A 96 25.36 25.67 -10.93
C PHE A 96 24.09 26.22 -10.25
N ARG A 97 23.49 27.28 -10.81
CA ARG A 97 22.21 27.81 -10.28
C ARG A 97 21.08 26.80 -10.39
N ARG A 98 20.97 26.08 -11.51
CA ARG A 98 19.96 25.02 -11.71
C ARG A 98 20.15 23.88 -10.70
N ILE A 99 21.39 23.43 -10.50
CA ILE A 99 21.72 22.39 -9.52
C ILE A 99 21.34 22.85 -8.11
N LYS A 100 21.75 24.05 -7.70
CA LYS A 100 21.41 24.61 -6.39
C LYS A 100 19.91 24.70 -6.15
N HIS A 101 19.14 25.14 -7.16
CA HIS A 101 17.68 25.20 -7.07
C HIS A 101 17.04 23.80 -6.95
N LEU A 102 17.58 22.79 -7.63
CA LEU A 102 17.13 21.41 -7.50
C LEU A 102 17.46 20.83 -6.11
N GLU A 103 18.64 21.14 -5.56
CA GLU A 103 19.00 20.73 -4.20
C GLU A 103 18.09 21.37 -3.14
N GLU A 104 17.74 22.65 -3.29
CA GLU A 104 16.78 23.33 -2.41
C GLU A 104 15.40 22.65 -2.49
N LYS A 105 14.90 22.36 -3.69
CA LYS A 105 13.63 21.63 -3.87
C LYS A 105 13.66 20.22 -3.29
N LEU A 106 14.79 19.53 -3.37
CA LEU A 106 14.96 18.20 -2.77
C LEU A 106 15.00 18.29 -1.25
N ARG A 107 15.67 19.30 -0.68
CA ARG A 107 15.64 19.59 0.77
C ARG A 107 14.23 19.88 1.25
N GLU A 108 13.49 20.76 0.56
CA GLU A 108 12.10 21.10 0.92
C GLU A 108 11.18 19.87 0.88
N ARG A 109 11.27 19.02 -0.15
CA ARG A 109 10.52 17.75 -0.21
C ARG A 109 10.88 16.76 0.90
N GLN A 110 12.09 16.84 1.43
CA GLN A 110 12.55 15.99 2.54
C GLN A 110 11.91 16.41 3.89
N TYR A 111 11.54 17.69 4.03
CA TYR A 111 10.82 18.21 5.20
C TYR A 111 9.33 17.80 5.23
N ASP A 112 8.70 17.60 4.07
CA ASP A 112 7.26 17.29 3.99
C ASP A 112 6.92 15.80 4.20
N CYS A 113 7.91 14.90 4.27
CA CYS A 113 7.68 13.45 4.33
C CYS A 113 8.56 12.69 5.35
N SER A 114 8.98 13.34 6.44
CA SER A 114 9.73 12.66 7.50
C SER A 114 8.96 12.60 8.82
N PRO A 115 8.54 11.42 9.29
CA PRO A 115 8.25 11.20 10.71
C PRO A 115 9.51 11.53 11.53
N PRO A 116 9.39 12.07 12.75
CA PRO A 116 10.54 12.46 13.55
C PRO A 116 11.25 11.21 14.07
N GLY A 117 12.31 10.76 13.41
CA GLY A 117 13.05 9.58 13.88
C GLY A 117 14.20 9.02 13.06
N HIS A 118 14.56 9.56 11.89
CA HIS A 118 15.72 9.06 11.13
C HIS A 118 16.76 10.16 10.89
N HIS A 119 17.40 10.59 11.98
CA HIS A 119 18.73 11.17 11.90
C HIS A 119 19.76 10.04 11.76
N ASP A 120 20.80 10.33 10.97
CA ASP A 120 22.07 9.63 10.89
C ASP A 120 22.07 8.28 10.18
N HIS A 121 22.08 8.32 8.84
CA HIS A 121 22.64 7.23 8.06
C HIS A 121 24.17 7.35 8.07
N PRO A 122 24.93 6.49 8.78
CA PRO A 122 26.37 6.69 9.04
C PRO A 122 27.23 6.75 7.76
N TYR A 123 26.72 6.18 6.67
CA TYR A 123 27.43 6.06 5.41
C TYR A 123 27.52 7.37 4.61
N PHE A 124 26.52 8.26 4.72
CA PHE A 124 26.50 9.51 3.94
C PHE A 124 27.42 10.58 4.56
N ASN A 125 27.48 10.62 5.89
CA ASN A 125 28.42 11.49 6.61
C ASN A 125 29.88 11.09 6.33
N ASP A 126 30.19 9.80 6.20
CA ASP A 126 31.56 9.35 5.95
C ASP A 126 32.06 9.72 4.54
N LEU A 127 31.18 9.69 3.53
CA LEU A 127 31.49 10.17 2.18
C LEU A 127 31.64 11.68 2.12
N GLN A 128 30.77 12.43 2.80
CA GLN A 128 30.87 13.89 2.88
C GLN A 128 32.17 14.32 3.57
N VAL A 129 32.53 13.69 4.68
CA VAL A 129 33.77 13.96 5.41
C VAL A 129 35.01 13.67 4.55
N ARG A 130 35.00 12.59 3.75
CA ARG A 130 36.09 12.30 2.81
C ARG A 130 36.16 13.31 1.67
N HIS A 131 35.02 13.73 1.15
CA HIS A 131 34.95 14.75 0.10
C HIS A 131 35.47 16.11 0.59
N ASP A 132 35.03 16.55 1.77
CA ASP A 132 35.49 17.80 2.38
C ASP A 132 36.99 17.76 2.69
N LYS A 133 37.52 16.58 3.07
CA LYS A 133 38.97 16.40 3.24
C LYS A 133 39.72 16.53 1.91
N LEU A 134 39.21 15.93 0.83
CA LEU A 134 39.84 16.04 -0.49
C LEU A 134 39.84 17.49 -1.02
N ILE A 135 38.77 18.26 -0.77
CA ILE A 135 38.71 19.68 -1.13
C ILE A 135 39.80 20.46 -0.40
N ARG A 136 39.93 20.26 0.92
CA ARG A 136 40.99 20.91 1.71
C ARG A 136 42.38 20.52 1.23
N ASP A 137 42.62 19.23 1.01
CA ASP A 137 43.90 18.73 0.51
C ASP A 137 44.24 19.34 -0.88
N TYR A 138 43.24 19.53 -1.74
CA TYR A 138 43.39 20.17 -3.05
C TYR A 138 43.71 21.67 -2.96
N ASP A 139 42.99 22.41 -2.09
CA ASP A 139 43.24 23.83 -1.87
C ASP A 139 44.64 24.07 -1.28
N ASP A 140 45.08 23.23 -0.34
CA ASP A 140 46.44 23.25 0.21
C ASP A 140 47.50 22.99 -0.86
N CYS A 141 47.26 22.03 -1.76
CA CYS A 141 48.12 21.78 -2.91
C CYS A 141 48.21 23.01 -3.85
N LEU A 142 47.09 23.68 -4.12
CA LEU A 142 47.05 24.87 -4.96
C LEU A 142 47.82 26.04 -4.34
N VAL A 143 47.69 26.27 -3.03
CA VAL A 143 48.44 27.30 -2.31
C VAL A 143 49.94 27.04 -2.42
N ARG A 144 50.39 25.83 -2.09
CA ARG A 144 51.81 25.43 -2.21
C ARG A 144 52.36 25.59 -3.63
N LEU A 145 51.54 25.29 -4.63
CA LEU A 145 51.94 25.43 -6.03
C LEU A 145 52.06 26.90 -6.45
N ASN A 146 51.17 27.77 -5.96
CA ASN A 146 51.30 29.21 -6.16
C ASN A 146 52.52 29.80 -5.44
N GLU A 147 52.78 29.39 -4.20
CA GLU A 147 53.98 29.79 -3.44
C GLU A 147 55.25 29.37 -4.18
N SER A 148 55.33 28.12 -4.64
CA SER A 148 56.48 27.65 -5.44
C SER A 148 56.65 28.40 -6.77
N ARG A 149 55.55 28.82 -7.41
CA ARG A 149 55.58 29.63 -8.63
C ARG A 149 56.08 31.05 -8.35
N ASP A 150 55.70 31.61 -7.20
CA ASP A 150 56.18 32.92 -6.76
C ASP A 150 57.64 32.86 -6.32
N GLU A 151 58.08 31.77 -5.67
CA GLU A 151 59.49 31.47 -5.42
C GLU A 151 60.27 31.38 -6.75
N VAL A 152 59.81 30.62 -7.73
CA VAL A 152 60.44 30.53 -9.07
C VAL A 152 60.51 31.91 -9.73
N ARG A 153 59.48 32.75 -9.58
CA ARG A 153 59.47 34.12 -10.12
C ARG A 153 60.49 35.01 -9.43
N ILE A 154 60.59 34.93 -8.09
CA ILE A 154 61.57 35.66 -7.27
C ILE A 154 62.99 35.18 -7.59
N LEU A 155 63.21 33.88 -7.70
CA LEU A 155 64.50 33.29 -8.06
C LEU A 155 64.94 33.71 -9.47
N ARG A 156 64.02 33.76 -10.45
CA ARG A 156 64.32 34.30 -11.79
C ARG A 156 64.69 35.78 -11.79
N SER A 157 64.14 36.58 -10.87
CA SER A 157 64.40 38.03 -10.80
C SER A 157 65.59 38.41 -9.93
N THR A 158 66.10 37.50 -9.08
CA THR A 158 67.13 37.81 -8.08
C THR A 158 68.49 37.12 -8.26
N TRP A 159 68.67 36.22 -9.24
CA TRP A 159 69.90 35.41 -9.32
C TRP A 159 71.02 35.97 -10.22
N ILE A 160 72.22 36.02 -9.62
CA ILE A 160 73.51 36.45 -10.17
C ILE A 160 74.54 35.31 -9.89
N SER A 161 74.53 34.21 -10.66
CA SER A 161 75.59 33.16 -10.70
C SER A 161 75.14 31.97 -11.57
N GLY A 162 76.04 31.42 -12.40
CA GLY A 162 75.74 30.32 -13.33
C GLY A 162 75.69 28.93 -12.70
N ASP A 163 76.41 28.70 -11.60
CA ASP A 163 76.53 27.38 -10.97
C ASP A 163 75.28 27.02 -10.15
N ASP A 164 74.68 28.00 -9.50
CA ASP A 164 73.48 27.79 -8.71
C ASP A 164 72.22 27.58 -9.57
N ASN A 165 72.20 28.15 -10.78
CA ASN A 165 71.15 27.88 -11.76
C ASN A 165 71.16 26.40 -12.19
N ARG A 166 72.34 25.77 -12.24
CA ARG A 166 72.51 24.35 -12.57
C ARG A 166 72.07 23.44 -11.42
N LEU A 167 72.42 23.78 -10.18
CA LEU A 167 71.96 23.04 -9.00
C LEU A 167 70.43 23.09 -8.86
N TRP A 168 69.83 24.27 -9.04
CA TRP A 168 68.38 24.43 -8.97
C TRP A 168 67.63 23.65 -10.06
N ARG A 169 68.15 23.59 -11.30
CA ARG A 169 67.58 22.74 -12.35
C ARG A 169 67.64 21.26 -11.99
N GLN A 170 68.78 20.81 -11.46
CA GLN A 170 68.94 19.43 -11.01
C GLN A 170 67.94 19.08 -9.90
N GLU A 171 67.75 19.96 -8.91
CA GLU A 171 66.78 19.75 -7.83
C GLU A 171 65.34 19.68 -8.35
N ILE A 172 64.98 20.52 -9.32
CA ILE A 172 63.67 20.45 -9.98
C ILE A 172 63.51 19.16 -10.77
N GLU A 173 64.52 18.74 -11.52
CA GLU A 173 64.50 17.49 -12.29
C GLU A 173 64.37 16.26 -11.36
N ASP A 174 65.08 16.26 -10.22
CA ASP A 174 65.00 15.21 -9.20
C ASP A 174 63.63 15.22 -8.48
N CYS A 175 63.04 16.41 -8.28
CA CYS A 175 61.70 16.55 -7.72
C CYS A 175 60.64 16.03 -8.71
N ASN A 176 60.73 16.44 -9.98
CA ASN A 176 59.84 15.97 -11.04
C ASN A 176 59.93 14.44 -11.21
N SER A 177 61.13 13.87 -11.15
CA SER A 177 61.35 12.42 -11.24
C SER A 177 60.65 11.68 -10.10
N ARG A 178 60.69 12.21 -8.88
CA ARG A 178 59.97 11.65 -7.73
C ARG A 178 58.45 11.75 -7.89
N LEU A 179 57.94 12.91 -8.31
CA LEU A 179 56.52 13.13 -8.54
C LEU A 179 55.94 12.20 -9.62
N LEU A 180 56.70 11.92 -10.69
CA LEU A 180 56.28 10.97 -11.73
C LEU A 180 56.13 9.54 -11.19
N VAL A 181 57.05 9.09 -10.32
CA VAL A 181 56.95 7.77 -9.66
C VAL A 181 55.75 7.70 -8.74
N ASP A 182 55.48 8.76 -7.98
CA ASP A 182 54.31 8.81 -7.10
C ASP A 182 52.99 8.88 -7.88
N LEU A 183 52.96 9.60 -9.01
CA LEU A 183 51.83 9.59 -9.94
C LEU A 183 51.56 8.19 -10.50
N GLU A 184 52.60 7.47 -10.91
CA GLU A 184 52.46 6.09 -11.41
C GLU A 184 51.92 5.15 -10.32
N ARG A 185 52.34 5.33 -9.06
CA ARG A 185 51.81 4.57 -7.91
C ARG A 185 50.34 4.89 -7.65
N GLU A 186 49.95 6.16 -7.71
CA GLU A 186 48.55 6.55 -7.57
C GLU A 186 47.69 5.99 -8.70
N GLN A 187 48.16 6.06 -9.94
CA GLN A 187 47.47 5.49 -11.09
C GLN A 187 47.23 3.97 -10.94
N LYS A 188 48.24 3.23 -10.45
CA LYS A 188 48.08 1.80 -10.14
C LYS A 188 47.07 1.55 -9.02
N ARG A 189 46.98 2.44 -8.04
CA ARG A 189 45.97 2.36 -6.97
C ARG A 189 44.57 2.63 -7.50
N THR A 190 44.39 3.65 -8.33
CA THR A 190 43.08 3.95 -8.93
C THR A 190 42.61 2.80 -9.81
N GLU A 191 43.48 2.28 -10.68
CA GLU A 191 43.17 1.10 -11.53
C GLU A 191 42.80 -0.14 -10.70
N HIS A 192 43.41 -0.34 -9.54
CA HIS A 192 43.04 -1.42 -8.62
C HIS A 192 41.62 -1.24 -8.08
N TRP A 193 41.30 -0.03 -7.59
CA TRP A 193 39.99 0.27 -7.03
C TRP A 193 38.89 0.28 -8.10
N GLU A 194 39.18 0.71 -9.32
CA GLU A 194 38.27 0.60 -10.47
C GLU A 194 37.94 -0.86 -10.78
N ARG A 195 38.95 -1.73 -10.84
CA ARG A 195 38.74 -3.18 -11.02
C ARG A 195 37.88 -3.77 -9.89
N LYS A 196 38.14 -3.36 -8.65
CA LYS A 196 37.38 -3.82 -7.48
C LYS A 196 35.95 -3.31 -7.48
N ALA A 197 35.71 -2.08 -7.94
CA ALA A 197 34.37 -1.53 -8.09
C ALA A 197 33.56 -2.31 -9.15
N VAL A 198 34.18 -2.67 -10.27
CA VAL A 198 33.55 -3.52 -11.30
C VAL A 198 33.23 -4.91 -10.75
N GLU A 199 34.12 -5.52 -9.98
CA GLU A 199 33.89 -6.82 -9.33
C GLU A 199 32.71 -6.77 -8.36
N LEU A 200 32.65 -5.74 -7.50
CA LEU A 200 31.55 -5.54 -6.57
C LEU A 200 30.24 -5.25 -7.30
N GLY A 201 30.27 -4.49 -8.40
CA GLY A 201 29.11 -4.24 -9.26
C GLY A 201 28.51 -5.55 -9.79
N ARG A 202 29.34 -6.42 -10.38
CA ARG A 202 28.87 -7.74 -10.84
C ARG A 202 28.26 -8.58 -9.72
N ARG A 203 28.85 -8.53 -8.52
CA ARG A 203 28.33 -9.27 -7.37
C ARG A 203 26.99 -8.72 -6.87
N ILE A 204 26.76 -7.42 -7.01
CA ILE A 204 25.45 -6.81 -6.74
C ILE A 204 24.44 -7.31 -7.77
N ASP A 205 24.79 -7.28 -9.06
CA ASP A 205 23.91 -7.78 -10.13
C ASP A 205 23.51 -9.25 -9.89
N ASP A 206 24.48 -10.11 -9.52
CA ASP A 206 24.23 -11.52 -9.18
C ASP A 206 23.25 -11.65 -7.99
N LEU A 207 23.43 -10.85 -6.94
CA LEU A 207 22.55 -10.85 -5.76
C LEU A 207 21.15 -10.34 -6.10
N GLU A 208 21.02 -9.36 -6.99
CA GLU A 208 19.72 -8.88 -7.48
C GLU A 208 18.99 -9.97 -8.26
N CYS A 209 19.68 -10.73 -9.10
CA CYS A 209 19.12 -11.91 -9.77
C CYS A 209 18.61 -12.94 -8.77
N VAL A 210 19.42 -13.33 -7.78
CA VAL A 210 19.01 -14.28 -6.73
C VAL A 210 17.79 -13.74 -5.97
N LEU A 211 17.78 -12.46 -5.63
CA LEU A 211 16.67 -11.85 -4.91
C LEU A 211 15.39 -11.81 -5.75
N ALA A 212 15.49 -11.63 -7.07
CA ALA A 212 14.35 -11.76 -7.97
C ALA A 212 13.83 -13.21 -8.06
N GLU A 213 14.72 -14.21 -8.09
CA GLU A 213 14.34 -15.62 -8.04
C GLU A 213 13.65 -15.99 -6.72
N GLU A 214 14.17 -15.51 -5.58
CA GLU A 214 13.53 -15.74 -4.27
C GLU A 214 12.16 -15.09 -4.19
N ARG A 215 11.99 -13.88 -4.76
CA ARG A 215 10.68 -13.23 -4.88
C ARG A 215 9.69 -14.00 -5.77
N LEU A 216 10.18 -14.81 -6.71
CA LEU A 216 9.34 -15.70 -7.52
C LEU A 216 9.02 -17.01 -6.79
N ARG A 217 9.98 -17.56 -6.04
CA ARG A 217 9.82 -18.79 -5.25
C ARG A 217 8.88 -18.62 -4.06
N HIS A 218 8.87 -17.44 -3.45
CA HIS A 218 7.92 -17.07 -2.43
C HIS A 218 6.75 -16.32 -3.08
N PRO A 219 5.56 -16.93 -3.27
CA PRO A 219 4.39 -16.18 -3.70
C PRO A 219 4.21 -14.99 -2.75
N LYS A 220 3.92 -13.82 -3.32
CA LYS A 220 3.78 -12.55 -2.60
C LYS A 220 3.02 -12.81 -1.31
N SER A 221 3.49 -12.23 -0.20
CA SER A 221 2.84 -12.39 1.12
C SER A 221 1.31 -12.22 1.03
N ASP A 222 0.84 -11.42 0.07
CA ASP A 222 -0.54 -11.23 -0.37
C ASP A 222 -1.34 -12.52 -0.57
N GLU A 223 -0.77 -13.60 -1.12
CA GLU A 223 -1.49 -14.86 -1.32
C GLU A 223 -1.70 -15.59 0.01
N TYR A 224 -0.70 -15.60 0.89
CA TYR A 224 -0.83 -16.09 2.26
C TYR A 224 -1.77 -15.21 3.09
N VAL A 225 -1.70 -13.88 2.94
CA VAL A 225 -2.63 -12.93 3.58
C VAL A 225 -4.06 -13.20 3.11
N ARG A 226 -4.27 -13.50 1.82
CA ARG A 226 -5.58 -13.84 1.28
C ARG A 226 -6.09 -15.18 1.82
N GLN A 227 -5.23 -16.20 1.89
CA GLN A 227 -5.57 -17.50 2.49
C GLN A 227 -5.88 -17.38 3.99
N ILE A 228 -5.10 -16.61 4.74
CA ILE A 228 -5.35 -16.30 6.15
C ILE A 228 -6.69 -15.57 6.28
N GLY A 229 -6.97 -14.58 5.43
CA GLY A 229 -8.26 -13.88 5.42
C GLY A 229 -9.45 -14.79 5.09
N ASP A 230 -9.30 -15.73 4.16
CA ASP A 230 -10.31 -16.75 3.84
C ASP A 230 -10.57 -17.68 5.04
N LEU A 231 -9.51 -18.08 5.77
CA LEU A 231 -9.63 -18.92 6.97
C LEU A 231 -10.28 -18.18 8.14
N VAL A 232 -9.90 -16.92 8.38
CA VAL A 232 -10.52 -16.09 9.43
C VAL A 232 -12.02 -15.94 9.19
N ARG A 233 -12.45 -15.65 7.95
CA ARG A 233 -13.89 -15.60 7.61
C ARG A 233 -14.61 -16.92 7.86
N LYS A 234 -13.99 -18.07 7.57
CA LYS A 234 -14.57 -19.38 7.87
C LYS A 234 -14.72 -19.61 9.37
N VAL A 235 -13.73 -19.20 10.16
CA VAL A 235 -13.80 -19.29 11.62
C VAL A 235 -14.94 -18.44 12.16
N GLU A 236 -15.09 -17.19 11.70
CA GLU A 236 -16.19 -16.31 12.11
C GLU A 236 -17.57 -16.93 11.82
N ILE A 237 -17.75 -17.53 10.63
CA ILE A 237 -19.00 -18.23 10.26
C ILE A 237 -19.25 -19.42 11.20
N LEU A 238 -18.23 -20.25 11.45
CA LEU A 238 -18.36 -21.42 12.34
C LEU A 238 -18.67 -21.01 13.78
N GLU A 239 -18.10 -19.90 14.26
CA GLU A 239 -18.41 -19.36 15.59
C GLU A 239 -19.86 -18.87 15.72
N GLU A 240 -20.39 -18.25 14.65
CA GLU A 240 -21.81 -17.88 14.57
C GLU A 240 -22.72 -19.11 14.60
N GLU A 241 -22.44 -20.10 13.76
CA GLU A 241 -23.19 -21.36 13.72
C GLU A 241 -23.19 -22.06 15.08
N LEU A 242 -22.03 -22.14 15.74
CA LEU A 242 -21.90 -22.71 17.09
C LEU A 242 -22.73 -21.93 18.12
N ARG A 243 -22.81 -20.60 17.99
CA ARG A 243 -23.62 -19.75 18.87
C ARG A 243 -25.11 -20.00 18.67
N ILE A 244 -25.55 -20.09 17.41
CA ILE A 244 -26.93 -20.43 17.06
C ILE A 244 -27.30 -21.81 17.62
N GLU A 245 -26.45 -22.81 17.43
CA GLU A 245 -26.67 -24.16 17.97
C GLU A 245 -26.77 -24.18 19.49
N ARG A 246 -25.92 -23.43 20.21
CA ARG A 246 -26.03 -23.30 21.67
C ARG A 246 -27.36 -22.65 22.10
N CYS A 247 -27.80 -21.61 21.41
CA CYS A 247 -29.11 -20.99 21.65
C CYS A 247 -30.26 -21.98 21.40
N ASN A 248 -30.19 -22.74 20.31
CA ASN A 248 -31.17 -23.79 20.01
C ASN A 248 -31.20 -24.87 21.08
N ASN A 249 -30.03 -25.30 21.57
CA ASN A 249 -29.95 -26.29 22.63
C ASN A 249 -30.60 -25.78 23.93
N HIS A 250 -30.40 -24.52 24.32
CA HIS A 250 -31.10 -23.94 25.47
C HIS A 250 -32.62 -23.87 25.27
N LEU A 251 -33.10 -23.62 24.05
CA LEU A 251 -34.54 -23.70 23.73
C LEU A 251 -35.06 -25.15 23.82
N HIS A 252 -34.25 -26.15 23.44
CA HIS A 252 -34.59 -27.55 23.60
C HIS A 252 -34.62 -27.97 25.08
N GLU A 253 -33.66 -27.53 25.89
CA GLU A 253 -33.66 -27.71 27.35
C GLU A 253 -34.90 -27.07 28.01
N GLY A 254 -35.28 -25.86 27.57
CA GLY A 254 -36.50 -25.19 28.03
C GLY A 254 -37.76 -26.00 27.71
N ARG A 255 -37.89 -26.45 26.47
CA ARG A 255 -38.99 -27.35 26.04
C ARG A 255 -38.99 -28.67 26.80
N GLN A 256 -37.82 -29.25 27.08
CA GLN A 256 -37.70 -30.50 27.84
C GLN A 256 -38.23 -30.33 29.27
N ARG A 257 -37.88 -29.22 29.95
CA ARG A 257 -38.41 -28.91 31.29
C ARG A 257 -39.92 -28.70 31.29
N GLU A 258 -40.48 -28.14 30.22
CA GLU A 258 -41.94 -28.02 30.08
C GLU A 258 -42.60 -29.38 29.87
N ILE A 259 -42.01 -30.25 29.03
CA ILE A 259 -42.47 -31.63 28.84
C ILE A 259 -42.44 -32.39 30.17
N GLU A 260 -41.36 -32.28 30.95
CA GLU A 260 -41.25 -32.91 32.27
C GLU A 260 -42.33 -32.43 33.24
N LYS A 261 -42.62 -31.12 33.27
CA LYS A 261 -43.74 -30.58 34.07
C LYS A 261 -45.07 -31.16 33.63
N LEU A 262 -45.33 -31.23 32.32
CA LEU A 262 -46.56 -31.80 31.78
C LEU A 262 -46.68 -33.28 32.14
N LEU A 263 -45.61 -34.06 32.04
CA LEU A 263 -45.59 -35.46 32.44
C LEU A 263 -45.91 -35.62 33.93
N CYS A 264 -45.30 -34.83 34.81
CA CYS A 264 -45.64 -34.82 36.24
C CYS A 264 -47.12 -34.52 36.48
N THR A 265 -47.69 -33.53 35.77
CA THR A 265 -49.13 -33.22 35.89
C THR A 265 -50.01 -34.35 35.36
N ILE A 266 -49.62 -35.03 34.27
CA ILE A 266 -50.35 -36.18 33.75
C ILE A 266 -50.34 -37.30 34.78
N GLU A 267 -49.19 -37.63 35.38
CA GLU A 267 -49.09 -38.65 36.42
C GLU A 267 -49.96 -38.31 37.65
N GLU A 268 -50.02 -37.04 38.05
CA GLU A 268 -50.91 -36.60 39.13
C GLU A 268 -52.39 -36.77 38.77
N LEU A 269 -52.77 -36.43 37.54
CA LEU A 269 -54.14 -36.60 37.05
C LEU A 269 -54.50 -38.08 36.97
N GLU A 270 -53.63 -38.94 36.45
CA GLU A 270 -53.83 -40.39 36.40
C GLU A 270 -54.02 -40.98 37.81
N ARG A 271 -53.24 -40.51 38.79
CA ARG A 271 -53.38 -40.94 40.19
C ARG A 271 -54.73 -40.54 40.78
N LYS A 272 -55.20 -39.32 40.51
CA LYS A 272 -56.53 -38.85 40.91
C LYS A 272 -57.62 -39.70 40.25
N LEU A 273 -57.48 -39.95 38.95
CA LEU A 273 -58.43 -40.74 38.16
C LEU A 273 -58.52 -42.19 38.67
N LYS A 274 -57.39 -42.82 38.98
CA LYS A 274 -57.36 -44.13 39.67
C LYS A 274 -58.04 -44.09 41.04
N GLY A 275 -57.81 -43.03 41.82
CA GLY A 275 -58.48 -42.83 43.09
C GLY A 275 -60.00 -42.69 42.96
N ASP A 276 -60.48 -41.99 41.93
CA ASP A 276 -61.91 -41.85 41.65
C ASP A 276 -62.52 -43.15 41.11
N HIS A 277 -61.79 -43.92 40.30
CA HIS A 277 -62.20 -45.28 39.92
C HIS A 277 -62.42 -46.17 41.14
N PHE A 278 -61.52 -46.14 42.13
CA PHE A 278 -61.70 -46.90 43.37
C PHE A 278 -63.00 -46.51 44.12
N LYS A 279 -63.33 -45.22 44.17
CA LYS A 279 -64.59 -44.74 44.77
C LYS A 279 -65.81 -45.23 44.00
N ILE A 280 -65.75 -45.18 42.66
CA ILE A 280 -66.83 -45.68 41.80
C ILE A 280 -67.03 -47.18 42.03
N ASP A 281 -65.96 -47.98 42.08
CA ASP A 281 -66.03 -49.43 42.35
C ASP A 281 -66.58 -49.74 43.75
N GLU A 282 -66.30 -48.90 44.74
CA GLU A 282 -66.92 -49.01 46.06
C GLU A 282 -68.42 -48.72 46.03
N LEU A 283 -68.85 -47.69 45.27
CA LEU A 283 -70.27 -47.38 45.07
C LEU A 283 -70.99 -48.50 44.32
N ILE A 284 -70.38 -49.07 43.28
CA ILE A 284 -70.94 -50.22 42.55
C ILE A 284 -71.16 -51.39 43.51
N ARG A 285 -70.16 -51.76 44.32
CA ARG A 285 -70.30 -52.81 45.34
C ARG A 285 -71.42 -52.55 46.35
N LYS A 286 -71.59 -51.29 46.78
CA LYS A 286 -72.69 -50.89 47.67
C LYS A 286 -74.05 -51.02 46.98
N VAL A 287 -74.15 -50.64 45.71
CA VAL A 287 -75.37 -50.78 44.91
C VAL A 287 -75.71 -52.27 44.72
N ASP A 288 -74.74 -53.11 44.38
CA ASP A 288 -74.95 -54.56 44.22
C ASP A 288 -75.44 -55.21 45.52
N LEU A 289 -74.86 -54.82 46.66
CA LEU A 289 -75.31 -55.28 47.99
C LEU A 289 -76.76 -54.86 48.26
N LEU A 290 -77.11 -53.60 47.99
CA LEU A 290 -78.48 -53.10 48.17
C LEU A 290 -79.47 -53.82 47.24
N GLN A 291 -79.07 -54.11 45.99
CA GLN A 291 -79.89 -54.88 45.05
C GLN A 291 -80.10 -56.31 45.54
N SER A 292 -79.09 -56.96 46.11
CA SER A 292 -79.21 -58.29 46.71
C SER A 292 -80.16 -58.29 47.92
N ILE A 293 -80.05 -57.31 48.81
CA ILE A 293 -80.97 -57.14 49.94
C ILE A 293 -82.41 -56.93 49.45
N LEU A 294 -82.61 -56.06 48.47
CA LEU A 294 -83.93 -55.81 47.88
C LEU A 294 -84.51 -57.07 47.22
N ALA A 295 -83.68 -57.89 46.55
CA ALA A 295 -84.10 -59.15 45.98
C ALA A 295 -84.55 -60.14 47.07
N GLY A 296 -83.78 -60.26 48.17
CA GLY A 296 -84.15 -61.10 49.31
C GLY A 296 -85.43 -60.63 50.01
N GLU A 297 -85.64 -59.33 50.16
CA GLU A 297 -86.90 -58.79 50.70
C GLU A 297 -88.09 -59.02 49.76
N LYS A 298 -87.89 -58.95 48.44
CA LYS A 298 -88.92 -59.32 47.46
C LYS A 298 -89.26 -60.81 47.55
N GLU A 299 -88.27 -61.68 47.67
CA GLU A 299 -88.48 -63.13 47.83
C GLU A 299 -89.23 -63.46 49.12
N LYS A 300 -88.84 -62.85 50.26
CA LYS A 300 -89.61 -62.96 51.52
C LYS A 300 -91.06 -62.49 51.35
N ARG A 301 -91.27 -61.37 50.67
CA ARG A 301 -92.62 -60.86 50.38
C ARG A 301 -93.40 -61.83 49.51
N GLU A 302 -92.79 -62.44 48.50
CA GLU A 302 -93.42 -63.46 47.65
C GLU A 302 -93.80 -64.70 48.45
N ILE A 303 -92.90 -65.21 49.30
CA ILE A 303 -93.18 -66.34 50.21
C ILE A 303 -94.36 -66.02 51.13
N LEU A 304 -94.36 -64.84 51.77
CA LEU A 304 -95.47 -64.42 52.64
C LEU A 304 -96.79 -64.29 51.89
N LEU A 305 -96.78 -63.75 50.67
CA LEU A 305 -97.98 -63.67 49.83
C LEU A 305 -98.47 -65.07 49.42
N GLU A 306 -97.57 -66.01 49.14
CA GLU A 306 -97.91 -67.39 48.83
C GLU A 306 -98.45 -68.15 50.05
N GLU A 307 -97.91 -67.90 51.24
CA GLU A 307 -98.44 -68.43 52.51
C GLU A 307 -99.83 -67.87 52.82
N ILE A 308 -100.04 -66.56 52.62
CA ILE A 308 -101.37 -65.93 52.74
C ILE A 308 -102.32 -66.55 51.72
N ALA A 309 -101.92 -66.74 50.46
CA ALA A 309 -102.73 -67.38 49.44
C ALA A 309 -103.09 -68.83 49.80
N LYS A 310 -102.12 -69.63 50.29
CA LYS A 310 -102.36 -71.00 50.80
C LYS A 310 -103.32 -71.00 51.99
N ARG A 311 -103.21 -70.01 52.88
CA ARG A 311 -104.13 -69.85 54.01
C ARG A 311 -105.54 -69.48 53.52
N ASP A 312 -105.65 -68.56 52.60
CA ASP A 312 -106.92 -68.17 51.97
C ASP A 312 -107.55 -69.34 51.20
N ASP A 313 -106.76 -70.20 50.56
CA ASP A 313 -107.19 -71.44 49.91
C ASP A 313 -107.65 -72.49 50.93
N CYS A 314 -106.93 -72.65 52.04
CA CYS A 314 -107.36 -73.51 53.16
C CYS A 314 -108.66 -72.99 53.80
N GLU A 315 -108.83 -71.67 53.92
CA GLU A 315 -110.07 -71.04 54.38
C GLU A 315 -111.20 -71.17 53.37
N ARG A 316 -110.92 -71.07 52.06
CA ARG A 316 -111.87 -71.38 50.99
C ARG A 316 -112.33 -72.84 51.05
N LEU A 317 -111.42 -73.81 51.17
CA LEU A 317 -111.75 -75.22 51.32
C LEU A 317 -112.57 -75.48 52.60
N ARG A 318 -112.26 -74.81 53.72
CA ARG A 318 -113.09 -74.86 54.94
C ARG A 318 -114.47 -74.22 54.77
N ARG A 319 -114.60 -73.20 53.92
CA ARG A 319 -115.90 -72.60 53.55
C ARG A 319 -116.67 -73.47 52.57
N ASP A 320 -116.00 -74.18 51.67
CA ASP A 320 -116.61 -75.10 50.70
C ASP A 320 -117.05 -76.42 51.34
N ASP A 321 -116.31 -76.96 52.32
CA ASP A 321 -116.74 -78.12 53.13
C ASP A 321 -117.98 -77.82 54.00
N ARG A 322 -118.27 -76.53 54.27
CA ARG A 322 -119.49 -76.10 54.96
C ARG A 322 -120.63 -75.72 54.00
N ARG A 323 -120.43 -75.79 52.69
CA ARG A 323 -121.45 -75.48 51.69
C ARG A 323 -121.91 -76.74 50.97
N ARG A 324 -122.98 -77.33 51.52
CA ARG A 324 -123.92 -78.16 50.76
C ARG A 324 -124.34 -77.41 49.48
N PRO A 325 -124.44 -78.08 48.32
CA PRO A 325 -124.78 -77.40 47.06
C PRO A 325 -126.21 -76.85 47.13
N ARG A 326 -126.37 -75.52 47.03
CA ARG A 326 -127.69 -74.90 46.81
C ARG A 326 -127.81 -74.43 45.37
N ARG A 327 -128.69 -75.15 44.69
CA ARG A 327 -129.25 -74.99 43.35
C ARG A 327 -129.81 -73.58 43.10
N GLY A 328 -129.62 -73.08 41.88
CA GLY A 328 -130.35 -71.94 41.28
C GLY A 328 -129.65 -70.59 41.47
N SER A 329 -129.79 -69.59 40.61
CA SER A 329 -130.64 -69.42 39.43
C SER A 329 -130.37 -67.98 38.96
N TRP A 330 -130.00 -67.83 37.68
CA TRP A 330 -130.32 -66.69 36.79
C TRP A 330 -129.72 -65.28 37.04
N GLU A 331 -129.01 -64.82 36.01
CA GLU A 331 -129.25 -63.56 35.28
C GLU A 331 -129.41 -62.23 36.06
N ARG A 332 -128.48 -61.28 35.87
CA ARG A 332 -128.68 -60.08 35.01
C ARG A 332 -127.63 -58.97 35.23
N ARG A 333 -127.08 -58.57 34.08
CA ARG A 333 -126.94 -57.20 33.53
C ARG A 333 -126.09 -56.13 34.24
N SER A 334 -125.53 -55.36 33.31
CA SER A 334 -125.20 -53.93 33.37
C SER A 334 -123.90 -53.62 34.09
N ARG A 335 -123.04 -52.72 33.64
CA ARG A 335 -122.96 -51.79 32.50
C ARG A 335 -121.71 -50.98 32.83
N ASP A 336 -121.02 -50.46 31.81
CA ASP A 336 -120.29 -49.18 31.88
C ASP A 336 -119.09 -49.11 32.87
N SER A 337 -117.97 -48.44 32.65
CA SER A 337 -117.50 -47.53 31.61
C SER A 337 -116.03 -47.25 31.95
N ARG A 338 -115.12 -47.48 30.98
CA ARG A 338 -114.20 -46.46 30.40
C ARG A 338 -113.27 -45.63 31.33
N PRO A 339 -112.29 -44.88 30.77
CA PRO A 339 -110.86 -45.05 31.05
C PRO A 339 -110.25 -43.79 31.71
N TRP A 340 -109.08 -43.31 31.27
CA TRP A 340 -108.24 -42.19 31.78
C TRP A 340 -107.21 -42.68 32.81
N GLY A 341 -105.90 -42.44 32.68
CA GLY A 341 -105.15 -41.42 31.94
C GLY A 341 -104.26 -40.64 32.92
N SER A 342 -103.19 -40.01 32.40
CA SER A 342 -102.43 -38.90 33.00
C SER A 342 -101.21 -39.29 33.89
N VAL A 343 -99.96 -39.09 33.42
CA VAL A 343 -99.12 -37.86 33.44
C VAL A 343 -98.27 -37.75 34.72
N TYR A 344 -96.97 -38.06 34.64
CA TYR A 344 -95.83 -37.12 34.55
C TYR A 344 -94.52 -37.90 34.44
#